data_AF-A0A349FBK0-F1
#
_entry.id   AF-A0A349FBK0-F1
#
_cell.length_a   1.000
_cell.length_b   1.000
_cell.length_c   1.000
_cell.angle_alpha   90.00
_cell.angle_beta   90.00
_cell.angle_gamma   90.00
#
_symmetry.space_group_name_H-M   'P 1'
#
loop_
_entity.id
_entity.type
_entity.pdbx_description
1 polymer ?
#
loop_
_entity_poly.entity_id
_entity_poly.type
_entity_poly.pdbx_seq_one_letter_code
_entity_poly.pdbx_strand_id
1 'polypeptide(L)'
;MLELLIGLAVTIAVGYFIVKGYKPAGVLLSAGILLLILTGALGHTVLPSKIASTGNMLTDSLEYVKFMLQNRGGGLGMQIMLLCGFAAYMTHIGANNVVVKQFSKPLSVIKSPYALLVAAYIVACLMSLAVSSATGLGVLLMATLFPMMTAMGISRPAAVA
;
A
#
# COMPACT_ATOMS: atom_id res chain seq x y z
N MET A 1 -3.33 24.16 -18.93
CA MET A 1 -4.80 24.26 -18.66
C MET A 1 -5.56 23.06 -19.20
N LEU A 2 -5.33 22.65 -20.45
CA LEU A 2 -5.95 21.47 -21.04
C LEU A 2 -5.61 20.17 -20.27
N GLU A 3 -4.37 20.00 -19.81
CA GLU A 3 -3.93 18.80 -19.05
C GLU A 3 -4.66 18.67 -17.71
N LEU A 4 -4.88 19.79 -17.04
CA LEU A 4 -5.62 19.87 -15.77
C LEU A 4 -7.09 19.46 -15.96
N LEU A 5 -7.70 19.87 -17.08
CA LEU A 5 -9.07 19.52 -17.43
C LEU A 5 -9.21 18.02 -17.74
N ILE A 6 -8.25 17.47 -18.50
CA ILE A 6 -8.18 16.03 -18.81
C ILE A 6 -7.99 15.22 -17.52
N GLY A 7 -7.04 15.62 -16.68
CA GLY A 7 -6.78 14.94 -15.40
C GLY A 7 -7.98 14.95 -14.47
N LEU A 8 -8.69 16.07 -14.39
CA LEU A 8 -9.91 16.20 -13.58
C LEU A 8 -11.05 15.31 -14.14
N ALA A 9 -11.26 15.31 -15.45
CA ALA A 9 -12.26 14.46 -16.10
C ALA A 9 -12.00 12.97 -15.86
N VAL A 10 -10.75 12.53 -16.01
CA VAL A 10 -10.34 11.13 -15.75
C VAL A 10 -10.50 10.80 -14.27
N THR A 11 -10.16 11.71 -13.36
CA THR A 11 -10.33 11.49 -11.91
C THR A 11 -11.79 11.28 -11.53
N ILE A 12 -12.70 12.10 -12.06
CA ILE A 12 -14.14 11.95 -11.84
C ILE A 12 -14.64 10.62 -12.42
N ALA A 13 -14.19 10.24 -13.61
CA ALA A 13 -14.57 8.98 -14.24
C ALA A 13 -14.10 7.77 -13.41
N VAL A 14 -12.85 7.77 -12.94
CA VAL A 14 -12.30 6.72 -12.06
C VAL A 14 -13.11 6.62 -10.76
N GLY A 15 -13.38 7.76 -10.12
CA GLY A 15 -14.20 7.79 -8.90
C GLY A 15 -15.58 7.18 -9.12
N TYR A 16 -16.23 7.52 -10.24
CA TYR A 16 -17.53 6.96 -10.62
C TYR A 16 -17.47 5.44 -10.82
N PHE A 17 -16.47 4.93 -11.55
CA PHE A 17 -16.32 3.49 -11.78
C PHE A 17 -16.01 2.72 -10.49
N ILE A 18 -15.25 3.29 -9.55
CA ILE A 18 -15.00 2.68 -8.24
C ILE A 18 -16.30 2.60 -7.43
N VAL A 19 -17.08 3.69 -7.36
CA VAL A 19 -18.38 3.72 -6.65
C VAL A 19 -19.37 2.72 -7.26
N LYS A 20 -19.33 2.52 -8.58
CA LYS A 20 -20.16 1.54 -9.30
C LYS A 20 -19.74 0.08 -9.06
N GLY A 21 -18.70 -0.17 -8.24
CA GLY A 21 -18.30 -1.50 -7.82
C GLY A 21 -17.32 -2.20 -8.77
N TYR A 22 -16.71 -1.49 -9.72
CA TYR A 22 -15.64 -2.07 -10.53
C TYR A 22 -14.36 -2.24 -9.69
N LYS A 23 -13.55 -3.24 -10.02
CA LYS A 23 -12.29 -3.53 -9.33
C LYS A 23 -11.34 -2.32 -9.42
N PRO A 24 -10.98 -1.65 -8.31
CA PRO A 24 -10.20 -0.41 -8.35
C PRO A 24 -8.85 -0.57 -9.05
N ALA A 25 -8.18 -1.70 -8.86
CA ALA A 25 -6.88 -1.97 -9.51
C ALA A 25 -6.96 -1.93 -11.04
N GLY A 26 -8.00 -2.52 -11.64
CA GLY A 26 -8.19 -2.53 -13.09
C GLY A 26 -8.59 -1.15 -13.62
N VAL A 27 -9.46 -0.44 -12.90
CA VAL A 27 -9.90 0.92 -13.26
C VAL A 27 -8.73 1.90 -13.20
N LEU A 28 -7.92 1.87 -12.15
CA LEU A 28 -6.74 2.73 -12.00
C LEU A 28 -5.67 2.41 -13.06
N LEU A 29 -5.43 1.13 -13.35
CA LEU A 29 -4.46 0.73 -14.37
C LEU A 29 -4.89 1.20 -15.76
N SER A 30 -6.15 0.95 -16.14
CA SER A 30 -6.68 1.37 -17.44
C SER A 30 -6.71 2.90 -17.59
N ALA A 31 -7.11 3.63 -16.55
CA ALA A 31 -7.06 5.09 -16.53
C ALA A 31 -5.61 5.62 -16.62
N GLY A 32 -4.66 4.99 -15.93
CA GLY A 32 -3.24 5.33 -16.02
C GLY A 32 -2.68 5.13 -17.43
N ILE A 33 -2.99 4.00 -18.08
CA ILE A 33 -2.58 3.74 -19.48
C ILE A 33 -3.20 4.77 -20.42
N LEU A 34 -4.49 5.08 -20.25
CA LEU A 34 -5.18 6.11 -21.03
C LEU A 34 -4.49 7.47 -20.88
N LEU A 35 -4.13 7.86 -19.66
CA LEU A 35 -3.40 9.11 -19.40
C LEU A 35 -2.00 9.11 -20.02
N LEU A 36 -1.27 7.99 -20.00
CA LEU A 36 0.05 7.88 -20.64
C LEU A 36 -0.06 8.06 -22.17
N ILE A 37 -1.07 7.47 -22.78
CA ILE A 37 -1.37 7.66 -24.22
C ILE A 37 -1.71 9.13 -24.48
N LEU A 38 -2.61 9.75 -23.70
CA LEU A 38 -2.94 11.17 -23.89
C LEU A 38 -1.73 12.09 -23.69
N THR A 39 -0.83 11.75 -22.77
CA THR A 39 0.42 12.49 -22.53
C THR A 39 1.32 12.45 -23.76
N GLY A 40 1.47 11.29 -24.39
CA GLY A 40 2.20 11.17 -25.65
C GLY A 40 1.54 11.95 -26.80
N ALA A 41 0.20 11.99 -26.86
CA ALA A 41 -0.53 12.71 -27.90
C ALA A 41 -0.36 14.23 -27.78
N LEU A 42 -0.16 14.72 -26.57
CA LEU A 42 0.15 16.13 -26.27
C LEU A 42 1.63 16.48 -26.51
N GLY A 43 2.46 15.53 -26.96
CA GLY A 43 3.88 15.75 -27.28
C GLY A 43 4.81 15.73 -26.07
N HIS A 44 4.34 15.31 -24.90
CA HIS A 44 5.16 15.18 -23.70
C HIS A 44 5.88 13.83 -23.65
N THR A 45 7.07 13.82 -23.05
CA THR A 45 7.87 12.60 -22.90
C THR A 45 7.21 11.64 -21.91
N VAL A 46 6.77 10.48 -22.39
CA VAL A 46 6.12 9.44 -21.56
C VAL A 46 7.14 8.60 -20.78
N LEU A 47 8.35 8.45 -21.32
CA LEU A 47 9.40 7.64 -20.69
C LEU A 47 10.32 8.49 -19.79
N PRO A 48 10.85 7.91 -18.69
CA PRO A 48 11.94 8.51 -17.93
C PRO A 48 13.14 8.75 -18.84
N SER A 49 13.88 9.83 -18.59
CA SER A 49 15.05 10.27 -19.37
C SER A 49 16.19 9.25 -19.52
N LYS A 50 16.13 8.13 -18.80
CA LYS A 50 17.10 7.01 -18.86
C LYS A 50 16.67 5.86 -19.79
N ILE A 51 15.48 5.88 -20.39
CA ILE A 51 14.98 4.79 -21.25
C ILE A 51 14.85 5.31 -22.68
N ALA A 52 15.44 4.59 -23.64
CA ALA A 52 15.34 4.92 -25.04
C ALA A 52 13.88 4.78 -25.50
N SER A 53 13.37 5.79 -26.19
CA SER A 53 12.05 5.73 -26.82
C SER A 53 12.07 4.66 -27.92
N THR A 54 10.98 3.90 -28.00
CA THR A 54 10.75 2.84 -28.98
C THR A 54 10.34 3.42 -30.35
N GLY A 55 10.14 4.74 -30.44
CA GLY A 55 9.75 5.45 -31.68
C GLY A 55 8.25 5.44 -31.97
N ASN A 56 7.43 4.72 -31.19
CA ASN A 56 5.97 4.72 -31.30
C ASN A 56 5.31 4.96 -29.91
N MET A 57 4.31 5.83 -29.88
CA MET A 57 3.66 6.31 -28.66
C MET A 57 2.94 5.22 -27.86
N LEU A 58 2.38 4.24 -28.57
CA LEU A 58 1.68 3.11 -27.97
C LEU A 58 2.66 2.15 -27.29
N THR A 59 3.79 1.86 -27.94
CA THR A 59 4.85 1.00 -27.39
C THR A 59 5.58 1.67 -26.24
N ASP A 60 5.72 3.00 -26.28
CA ASP A 60 6.32 3.80 -25.22
C ASP A 60 5.50 3.78 -23.92
N SER A 61 4.16 3.80 -24.04
CA SER A 61 3.26 3.65 -22.90
C SER A 61 3.37 2.24 -22.27
N LEU A 62 3.52 1.20 -23.10
CA LEU A 62 3.71 -0.18 -22.62
C LEU A 62 5.09 -0.40 -21.99
N GLU A 63 6.14 0.20 -22.55
CA GLU A 63 7.49 0.13 -21.97
C GLU A 63 7.55 0.86 -20.63
N TYR A 64 6.82 1.96 -20.46
CA TYR A 64 6.66 2.61 -19.16
C TYR A 64 5.99 1.70 -18.13
N VAL A 65 4.92 1.00 -18.52
CA VAL A 65 4.25 0.01 -17.64
C VAL A 65 5.21 -1.11 -17.25
N LYS A 66 5.97 -1.65 -18.20
CA LYS A 66 6.99 -2.68 -17.94
C LYS A 66 8.06 -2.17 -16.99
N PHE A 67 8.60 -0.98 -17.21
CA PHE A 67 9.58 -0.35 -16.33
C PHE A 67 9.02 -0.19 -14.90
N MET A 68 7.79 0.31 -14.76
CA MET A 68 7.16 0.46 -13.46
C MET A 68 6.93 -0.89 -12.77
N LEU A 69 6.49 -1.92 -13.50
CA LEU A 69 6.33 -3.26 -12.96
C LEU A 69 7.66 -3.87 -12.51
N GLN A 70 8.73 -3.70 -13.28
CA GLN A 70 10.07 -4.17 -12.90
C GLN A 70 10.59 -3.43 -11.66
N ASN A 71 10.46 -2.10 -11.64
CA ASN A 71 10.94 -1.29 -10.52
C ASN A 71 10.15 -1.53 -9.24
N ARG A 72 8.81 -1.66 -9.32
CA ARG A 72 7.95 -1.93 -8.17
C ARG A 72 7.99 -3.39 -7.74
N GLY A 73 8.03 -4.32 -8.68
CA GLY A 73 8.12 -5.76 -8.41
C GLY A 73 9.48 -6.16 -7.84
N GLY A 74 10.56 -5.68 -8.45
CA GLY A 74 11.93 -5.89 -7.96
C GLY A 74 12.21 -5.12 -6.67
N GLY A 75 11.82 -3.86 -6.55
CA GLY A 75 12.07 -3.08 -5.34
C GLY A 75 11.08 -3.43 -4.22
N LEU A 76 9.88 -2.86 -4.28
CA LEU A 76 8.89 -2.99 -3.21
C LEU A 76 8.38 -4.42 -3.04
N GLY A 77 8.17 -5.15 -4.13
CA GLY A 77 7.67 -6.53 -4.09
C GLY A 77 8.60 -7.43 -3.27
N MET A 78 9.91 -7.38 -3.53
CA MET A 78 10.90 -8.13 -2.76
C MET A 78 10.94 -7.70 -1.28
N GLN A 79 10.85 -6.40 -0.99
CA GLN A 79 10.78 -5.91 0.39
C GLN A 79 9.55 -6.46 1.12
N ILE A 80 8.38 -6.44 0.49
CA ILE A 80 7.15 -6.99 1.07
C ILE A 80 7.28 -8.50 1.29
N MET A 81 7.85 -9.25 0.35
CA MET A 81 8.09 -10.69 0.51
C MET A 81 8.99 -11.00 1.71
N LEU A 82 10.04 -10.23 1.92
CA LEU A 82 10.91 -10.33 3.10
C LEU A 82 10.15 -10.07 4.40
N LEU A 83 9.32 -9.01 4.44
CA LEU A 83 8.49 -8.69 5.60
C LEU A 83 7.45 -9.78 5.89
N CYS A 84 6.79 -10.31 4.86
CA CYS A 84 5.88 -11.45 4.98
C CYS A 84 6.61 -12.69 5.49
N GLY A 85 7.81 -12.98 4.98
CA GLY A 85 8.64 -14.10 5.42
C GLY A 85 9.05 -14.00 6.88
N PHE A 86 9.48 -12.81 7.31
CA PHE A 86 9.75 -12.51 8.71
C PHE A 86 8.50 -12.70 9.59
N ALA A 87 7.36 -12.13 9.19
CA ALA A 87 6.09 -12.28 9.92
C ALA A 87 5.66 -13.74 10.06
N ALA A 88 5.74 -14.51 8.98
CA ALA A 88 5.44 -15.94 8.97
C ALA A 88 6.40 -16.72 9.88
N TYR A 89 7.69 -16.41 9.82
CA TYR A 89 8.69 -17.05 10.67
C TYR A 89 8.47 -16.75 12.16
N MET A 90 8.22 -15.48 12.53
CA MET A 90 7.92 -15.07 13.91
C MET A 90 6.67 -15.76 14.47
N THR A 91 5.68 -15.98 13.61
CA THR A 91 4.47 -16.73 13.97
C THR A 91 4.79 -18.23 14.14
N HIS A 92 5.58 -18.81 13.24
CA HIS A 92 5.98 -20.22 13.27
C HIS A 92 6.76 -20.59 14.54
N ILE A 93 7.70 -19.74 14.97
CA ILE A 93 8.47 -19.97 16.21
C ILE A 93 7.68 -19.62 17.49
N GLY A 94 6.44 -19.13 17.36
CA GLY A 94 5.60 -18.74 18.50
C GLY A 94 6.05 -17.47 19.24
N ALA A 95 6.99 -16.71 18.67
CA ALA A 95 7.53 -15.49 19.30
C ALA A 95 6.43 -14.43 19.51
N ASN A 96 5.45 -14.35 18.60
CA ASN A 96 4.29 -13.48 18.77
C ASN A 96 3.55 -13.71 20.09
N ASN A 97 3.35 -14.97 20.51
CA ASN A 97 2.66 -15.26 21.77
C ASN A 97 3.48 -14.85 23.00
N VAL A 98 4.81 -14.93 22.90
CA VAL A 98 5.73 -14.49 23.96
C VAL A 98 5.72 -12.97 24.07
N VAL A 99 5.78 -12.26 22.95
CA VAL A 99 5.67 -10.79 22.90
C VAL A 99 4.32 -10.36 23.47
N VAL A 100 3.22 -10.97 23.05
CA VAL A 100 1.90 -10.68 23.61
C VAL A 100 1.89 -10.88 25.11
N LYS A 101 2.31 -12.04 25.64
CA LYS A 101 2.33 -12.28 27.10
C LYS A 101 3.19 -11.27 27.87
N GLN A 102 4.35 -10.91 27.33
CA GLN A 102 5.26 -9.96 27.97
C GLN A 102 4.67 -8.55 28.03
N PHE A 103 3.99 -8.13 26.95
CA PHE A 103 3.38 -6.81 26.85
C PHE A 103 1.96 -6.75 27.43
N SER A 104 1.23 -7.87 27.55
CA SER A 104 -0.11 -7.91 28.14
C SER A 104 -0.12 -7.45 29.61
N LYS A 105 0.95 -7.71 30.37
CA LYS A 105 1.03 -7.32 31.78
C LYS A 105 1.14 -5.80 31.97
N PRO A 106 2.10 -5.07 31.35
CA PRO A 106 2.13 -3.61 31.43
C PRO A 106 0.95 -2.93 30.73
N LEU A 107 0.46 -3.48 29.60
CA LEU A 107 -0.68 -2.88 28.90
C LEU A 107 -2.02 -3.08 29.64
N SER A 108 -2.17 -4.11 30.48
CA SER A 108 -3.38 -4.29 31.29
C SER A 108 -3.62 -3.18 32.34
N VAL A 109 -2.61 -2.35 32.60
CA VAL A 109 -2.75 -1.13 33.41
C VAL A 109 -3.67 -0.12 32.72
N ILE A 110 -3.71 -0.12 31.38
CA ILE A 110 -4.60 0.72 30.58
C ILE A 110 -5.96 0.03 30.48
N LYS A 111 -6.89 0.44 31.35
CA LYS A 111 -8.25 -0.14 31.42
C LYS A 111 -9.16 0.24 30.25
N SER A 112 -8.79 1.23 29.43
CA SER A 112 -9.59 1.70 28.30
C SER A 112 -9.10 1.10 26.98
N PRO A 113 -9.89 0.22 26.32
CA PRO A 113 -9.55 -0.34 25.01
C PRO A 113 -9.37 0.73 23.93
N TYR A 114 -10.11 1.84 24.04
CA TYR A 114 -10.02 2.98 23.11
C TYR A 114 -8.71 3.73 23.24
N ALA A 115 -8.19 3.92 24.45
CA ALA A 115 -6.89 4.56 24.66
C ALA A 115 -5.76 3.70 24.05
N LEU A 116 -5.90 2.37 24.12
CA LEU A 116 -4.96 1.43 23.52
C LEU A 116 -4.97 1.52 21.99
N LEU A 117 -6.15 1.66 21.39
CA LEU A 117 -6.36 1.85 19.96
C LEU A 117 -5.66 3.13 19.46
N VAL A 118 -5.83 4.25 20.18
CA VAL A 118 -5.15 5.51 19.85
C VAL A 118 -3.63 5.36 19.97
N ALA A 119 -3.13 4.68 21.00
CA ALA A 119 -1.70 4.44 21.14
C ALA A 119 -1.15 3.57 20.00
N ALA A 120 -1.86 2.50 19.62
CA ALA A 120 -1.50 1.65 18.50
C ALA A 120 -1.49 2.43 17.16
N TYR A 121 -2.44 3.34 16.97
CA TYR A 121 -2.47 4.23 15.81
C TYR A 121 -1.25 5.15 15.76
N ILE A 122 -0.87 5.78 16.89
CA ILE A 122 0.33 6.63 16.95
C ILE A 122 1.58 5.81 16.61
N VAL A 123 1.70 4.59 17.14
CA VAL A 123 2.80 3.69 16.79
C VAL A 123 2.80 3.37 15.30
N ALA A 124 1.64 3.03 14.71
CA ALA A 124 1.53 2.78 13.27
C ALA A 124 1.94 4.00 12.43
N CYS A 125 1.55 5.21 12.84
CA CYS A 125 1.99 6.45 12.21
C CYS A 125 3.51 6.65 12.31
N LEU A 126 4.12 6.42 13.47
CA LEU A 126 5.57 6.49 13.62
C LEU A 126 6.28 5.44 12.75
N MET A 127 5.74 4.23 12.66
CA MET A 127 6.27 3.19 11.78
C MET A 127 6.10 3.54 10.30
N SER A 128 5.05 4.28 9.92
CA SER A 128 4.87 4.76 8.53
C SER A 128 5.98 5.71 8.07
N LEU A 129 6.68 6.37 9.01
CA LEU A 129 7.86 7.18 8.70
C LEU A 129 9.08 6.31 8.34
N ALA A 130 9.15 5.10 8.91
CA ALA A 130 10.24 4.15 8.65
C ALA A 130 9.95 3.22 7.47
N VAL A 131 8.68 2.86 7.25
CA VAL A 131 8.25 1.93 6.22
C VAL A 131 7.53 2.68 5.10
N SER A 132 8.20 2.82 3.95
CA SER A 132 7.69 3.56 2.79
C SER A 132 6.54 2.88 2.02
N SER A 133 6.19 1.65 2.40
CA SER A 133 5.17 0.83 1.73
C SER A 133 3.99 0.57 2.66
N ALA A 134 2.80 1.10 2.29
CA ALA A 134 1.56 0.88 3.04
C ALA A 134 1.20 -0.62 3.16
N THR A 135 1.40 -1.39 2.10
CA THR A 135 1.16 -2.85 2.11
C THR A 135 2.14 -3.57 3.03
N GLY A 136 3.43 -3.21 2.99
CA GLY A 136 4.45 -3.81 3.85
C GLY A 136 4.22 -3.48 5.32
N LEU A 137 3.86 -2.22 5.62
CA LEU A 137 3.48 -1.77 6.95
C LEU A 137 2.26 -2.55 7.45
N GLY A 138 1.21 -2.69 6.63
CA GLY A 138 0.00 -3.42 6.99
C GLY A 138 0.28 -4.87 7.39
N VAL A 139 1.10 -5.60 6.60
CA VAL A 139 1.52 -6.97 6.93
C VAL A 139 2.27 -7.01 8.26
N LEU A 140 3.21 -6.10 8.47
CA LEU A 140 4.02 -6.07 9.68
C LEU A 140 3.16 -5.79 10.93
N LEU A 141 2.22 -4.85 10.85
CA LEU A 141 1.28 -4.54 11.92
C LEU A 141 0.33 -5.71 12.20
N MET A 142 -0.13 -6.41 11.16
CA MET A 142 -0.95 -7.63 11.30
C MET A 142 -0.17 -8.77 11.99
N ALA A 143 1.13 -8.85 11.74
CA ALA A 143 1.98 -9.84 12.39
C ALA A 143 2.30 -9.48 13.84
N THR A 144 2.32 -8.20 14.21
CA THR A 144 2.88 -7.76 15.51
C THR A 144 1.82 -7.16 16.44
N LEU A 145 1.19 -6.06 16.03
CA LEU A 145 0.23 -5.28 16.84
C LEU A 145 -1.16 -5.92 16.86
N PHE A 146 -1.61 -6.53 15.77
CA PHE A 146 -2.92 -7.19 15.71
C PHE A 146 -3.12 -8.32 16.74
N PRO A 147 -2.20 -9.30 16.92
CA PRO A 147 -2.36 -10.32 17.96
C PRO A 147 -2.32 -9.71 19.37
N MET A 148 -1.58 -8.62 19.57
CA MET A 148 -1.55 -7.90 20.85
C MET A 148 -2.89 -7.22 21.16
N MET A 149 -3.45 -6.48 20.20
CA MET A 149 -4.73 -5.79 20.36
C MET A 149 -5.88 -6.78 20.60
N THR A 150 -5.92 -7.87 19.83
CA THR A 150 -6.96 -8.89 19.98
C THR A 150 -6.84 -9.68 21.28
N ALA A 151 -5.62 -9.93 21.78
CA ALA A 151 -5.40 -10.55 23.09
C ALA A 151 -5.86 -9.67 24.27
N MET A 152 -5.98 -8.36 24.06
CA MET A 152 -6.46 -7.40 25.05
C MET A 152 -7.97 -7.16 25.02
N GLY A 153 -8.72 -7.90 24.20
CA GLY A 153 -10.18 -7.81 24.12
C GLY A 153 -10.71 -6.79 23.11
N ILE A 154 -9.85 -6.21 22.26
CA ILE A 154 -10.30 -5.39 21.12
C ILE A 154 -10.86 -6.31 20.04
N SER A 155 -12.00 -5.93 19.45
CA SER A 155 -12.64 -6.71 18.40
C SER A 155 -11.75 -6.76 17.15
N ARG A 156 -11.78 -7.88 16.42
CA ARG A 156 -10.97 -8.04 15.19
C ARG A 156 -11.22 -6.92 14.16
N PRO A 157 -12.46 -6.47 13.90
CA PRO A 157 -12.69 -5.36 12.98
C PRO A 157 -12.07 -4.04 13.46
N ALA A 158 -12.16 -3.75 14.76
CA ALA A 158 -11.58 -2.54 15.33
C ALA A 158 -10.03 -2.58 15.35
N ALA A 159 -9.43 -3.76 15.46
CA ALA A 159 -7.98 -3.94 15.43
C ALA A 159 -7.36 -3.88 14.02
N VAL A 160 -8.17 -4.01 12.96
CA VAL A 160 -7.72 -3.89 11.55
C VAL A 160 -8.01 -2.50 10.98
N ALA A 161 -8.98 -1.79 11.57
CA ALA A 161 -9.33 -0.42 11.21
C ALA A 161 -8.20 0.56 11.52
#